data_AF-A0AAN7UL76-F1
#
_entry.id   AF-A0AAN7UL76-F1
#
_cell.length_a   1.000
_cell.length_b   1.000
_cell.length_c   1.000
_cell.angle_alpha   90.00
_cell.angle_beta   90.00
_cell.angle_gamma   90.00
#
_symmetry.space_group_name_H-M   'P 1'
#
loop_
_entity.id
_entity.type
_entity.pdbx_description
1 polymer ?
#
loop_
_entity_poly.entity_id
_entity_poly.type
_entity_poly.pdbx_seq_one_letter_code
_entity_poly.pdbx_strand_id
1 'polypeptide(L)'
;MRAYPCSDEQVVVKISSSPSFEVACAVVIPGMIALQSLVAIAQIRKRENTLIHSASGGTGQMAIQLAQKAGGEVFATVGNHDKKQLLID
;
A
#
# COMPACT_ATOMS: atom_id res chain seq x y z
N MET A 1 -3.87 8.32 21.57
CA MET A 1 -4.83 7.48 20.82
C MET A 1 -6.08 7.31 21.67
N ARG A 2 -7.29 7.37 21.10
CA ARG A 2 -8.55 7.21 21.87
C ARG A 2 -8.92 5.73 21.95
N ALA A 3 -9.47 5.30 23.08
CA ALA A 3 -9.97 3.93 23.26
C ALA A 3 -11.23 3.64 22.42
N TYR A 4 -12.03 4.67 22.14
CA TYR A 4 -13.26 4.59 21.36
C TYR A 4 -13.27 5.66 20.26
N PRO A 5 -12.76 5.36 19.05
CA PRO A 5 -12.82 6.29 17.93
C PRO A 5 -14.25 6.33 17.36
N CYS A 6 -14.72 7.54 17.05
CA CYS A 6 -15.93 7.74 16.24
C CYS A 6 -15.50 8.11 14.82
N SER A 7 -16.20 7.58 13.82
CA SER A 7 -15.95 7.89 12.42
C SER A 7 -17.27 7.86 11.65
N ASP A 8 -17.29 8.52 10.50
CA ASP A 8 -18.42 8.46 9.59
C ASP A 8 -18.64 7.02 9.09
N GLU A 9 -19.89 6.58 8.96
CA GLU A 9 -20.20 5.22 8.52
C GLU A 9 -19.64 4.91 7.13
N GLN A 10 -19.50 5.92 6.27
CA GLN A 10 -19.00 5.78 4.90
C GLN A 10 -17.50 5.44 4.84
N VAL A 11 -16.75 5.69 5.92
CA VAL A 11 -15.31 5.39 6.01
C VAL A 11 -15.03 4.15 6.87
N VAL A 12 -16.08 3.40 7.24
CA VAL A 12 -15.98 2.14 7.97
C VAL A 12 -16.27 0.99 7.01
N VAL A 13 -15.39 -0.01 7.02
CA VAL A 13 -15.55 -1.21 6.19
C VAL A 13 -15.58 -2.47 7.04
N LYS A 14 -16.41 -3.44 6.65
CA LYS A 14 -16.45 -4.74 7.29
C LYS A 14 -15.17 -5.50 6.95
N ILE A 15 -14.43 -5.91 7.97
CA ILE A 15 -13.27 -6.79 7.82
C ILE A 15 -13.77 -8.16 7.31
N SER A 16 -13.15 -8.67 6.24
CA SER A 16 -13.48 -10.00 5.71
C SER A 16 -13.02 -11.11 6.68
N SER A 17 -13.52 -12.33 6.51
CA SER A 17 -13.21 -13.43 7.44
C SER A 17 -11.78 -13.97 7.36
N SER A 18 -10.98 -13.51 6.39
CA SER A 18 -9.66 -14.08 6.11
C SER A 18 -8.49 -13.42 6.88
N PRO A 19 -8.33 -12.07 6.90
CA PRO A 19 -7.24 -11.44 7.64
C PRO A 19 -7.52 -11.39 9.14
N SER A 20 -6.46 -11.41 9.96
CA SER A 20 -6.58 -11.05 11.38
C SER A 20 -6.93 -9.57 11.52
N PHE A 21 -7.43 -9.19 12.70
CA PHE A 21 -7.74 -7.79 13.00
C PHE A 21 -6.51 -6.89 12.85
N GLU A 22 -5.34 -7.34 13.30
CA GLU A 22 -4.07 -6.62 13.21
C GLU A 22 -3.67 -6.38 11.75
N VAL A 23 -3.77 -7.42 10.91
CA VAL A 23 -3.46 -7.31 9.48
C VAL A 23 -4.43 -6.36 8.80
N ALA A 24 -5.73 -6.49 9.08
CA ALA A 24 -6.74 -5.60 8.51
C ALA A 24 -6.47 -4.13 8.87
N CYS A 25 -6.18 -3.83 10.13
CA CYS A 25 -5.84 -2.47 10.57
C CYS A 25 -4.55 -1.93 9.92
N ALA A 26 -3.54 -2.78 9.74
CA ALA A 26 -2.25 -2.37 9.18
C ALA A 26 -2.33 -1.97 7.69
N VAL A 27 -3.25 -2.55 6.92
CA VAL A 27 -3.31 -2.34 5.46
C VAL A 27 -4.25 -1.22 5.02
N VAL A 28 -5.24 -0.83 5.83
CA VAL A 28 -6.31 0.09 5.41
C VAL A 28 -5.75 1.45 4.95
N ILE A 29 -5.04 2.17 5.81
CA ILE A 29 -4.51 3.50 5.45
C ILE A 29 -3.45 3.40 4.33
N PRO A 30 -2.43 2.51 4.42
CA PRO A 30 -1.45 2.36 3.34
C PRO A 30 -2.06 2.00 1.99
N GLY A 31 -3.02 1.07 1.98
CA GLY A 31 -3.70 0.59 0.78
C GLY A 31 -4.55 1.68 0.15
N MET A 32 -5.32 2.43 0.95
CA MET A 32 -6.13 3.55 0.44
C MET A 32 -5.25 4.63 -0.19
N ILE A 33 -4.13 4.99 0.43
CA ILE A 33 -3.20 5.98 -0.13
C ILE A 33 -2.61 5.46 -1.45
N ALA A 34 -2.16 4.20 -1.49
CA ALA A 34 -1.59 3.62 -2.70
C ALA A 34 -2.60 3.55 -3.86
N LEU A 35 -3.85 3.17 -3.58
CA LEU A 35 -4.95 3.18 -4.55
C LEU A 35 -5.27 4.59 -5.05
N GLN A 36 -5.41 5.56 -4.14
CA GLN A 36 -5.67 6.94 -4.50
C GLN A 36 -4.55 7.50 -5.39
N SER A 37 -3.28 7.28 -5.02
CA SER A 37 -2.13 7.80 -5.76
C SER A 37 -1.97 7.15 -7.13
N LEU A 38 -1.99 5.81 -7.21
CA LEU A 38 -1.64 5.10 -8.43
C LEU A 38 -2.84 4.90 -9.36
N VAL A 39 -4.03 4.62 -8.82
CA VAL A 39 -5.21 4.28 -9.62
C VAL A 39 -6.06 5.51 -9.88
N ALA A 40 -6.40 6.28 -8.84
CA ALA A 40 -7.32 7.41 -9.01
C ALA A 40 -6.64 8.64 -9.62
N ILE A 41 -5.44 8.98 -9.14
CA ILE A 41 -4.71 10.19 -9.56
C ILE A 41 -3.80 9.92 -10.76
N ALA A 42 -2.83 9.01 -10.62
CA ALA A 42 -1.85 8.76 -11.67
C ALA A 42 -2.40 7.93 -12.84
N GLN A 43 -3.47 7.15 -12.60
CA GLN A 43 -4.12 6.29 -13.59
C GLN A 43 -3.11 5.40 -14.35
N ILE A 44 -2.20 4.76 -13.60
CA ILE A 44 -1.11 3.99 -14.18
C ILE A 44 -1.62 2.92 -15.14
N ARG A 45 -0.91 2.74 -16.26
CA ARG A 45 -1.25 1.81 -17.33
C ARG A 45 -0.23 0.70 -17.46
N LYS A 46 -0.62 -0.35 -18.17
CA LYS A 46 0.26 -1.47 -18.46
C LYS A 46 1.52 -1.00 -19.18
N ARG A 47 2.68 -1.52 -18.76
CA ARG A 47 4.03 -1.16 -19.26
C ARG A 47 4.52 0.25 -18.91
N GLU A 48 3.86 0.96 -18.01
CA GLU A 48 4.42 2.21 -17.47
C GLU A 48 5.38 1.92 -16.31
N ASN A 49 6.46 2.69 -16.24
CA ASN A 49 7.47 2.54 -15.20
C ASN A 49 7.11 3.41 -13.99
N THR A 50 7.21 2.84 -12.78
CA THR A 50 6.82 3.50 -11.53
C THR A 50 8.01 3.58 -10.57
N LEU A 51 8.35 4.78 -10.09
CA LEU A 51 9.32 4.98 -9.01
C LEU A 51 8.61 5.14 -7.67
N ILE A 52 8.92 4.27 -6.71
CA ILE A 52 8.35 4.26 -5.37
C ILE A 52 9.42 4.60 -4.35
N HIS A 53 9.25 5.72 -3.65
CA HIS A 53 10.14 6.12 -2.57
C HIS A 53 9.76 5.46 -1.25
N SER A 54 10.77 5.22 -0.40
CA SER A 54 10.59 4.60 0.92
C SER A 54 9.79 3.29 0.84
N ALA A 55 10.11 2.49 -0.18
CA ALA A 55 9.27 1.39 -0.66
C ALA A 55 9.06 0.27 0.38
N SER A 56 9.96 0.14 1.35
CA SER A 56 9.85 -0.84 2.44
C SER A 56 8.80 -0.48 3.50
N GLY A 57 8.24 0.73 3.48
CA GLY A 57 7.16 1.14 4.38
C GLY A 57 5.80 0.58 3.95
N GLY A 58 4.80 0.65 4.83
CA GLY A 58 3.46 0.08 4.56
C GLY A 58 2.86 0.56 3.23
N THR A 59 2.88 1.87 2.97
CA THR A 59 2.33 2.43 1.71
C THR A 59 3.17 2.02 0.51
N GLY A 60 4.49 2.00 0.66
CA GLY A 60 5.42 1.59 -0.40
C GLY A 60 5.18 0.14 -0.83
N GLN A 61 5.01 -0.77 0.12
CA GLN A 61 4.73 -2.17 -0.16
C GLN A 61 3.38 -2.38 -0.84
N MET A 62 2.34 -1.62 -0.45
CA MET A 62 1.04 -1.66 -1.15
C MET A 62 1.15 -1.09 -2.57
N ALA A 63 1.89 0.00 -2.75
CA ALA A 63 2.12 0.62 -4.05
C ALA A 63 2.90 -0.31 -5.00
N ILE A 64 3.91 -1.03 -4.51
CA ILE A 64 4.65 -2.03 -5.30
C ILE A 64 3.69 -3.08 -5.86
N GLN A 65 2.85 -3.66 -5.00
CA GLN A 65 1.90 -4.69 -5.40
C GLN A 65 0.90 -4.18 -6.44
N LEU A 66 0.41 -2.95 -6.31
CA LEU A 66 -0.51 -2.34 -7.27
C LEU A 66 0.17 -2.05 -8.61
N ALA A 67 1.39 -1.48 -8.59
CA ALA A 67 2.14 -1.18 -9.81
C ALA A 67 2.53 -2.45 -10.58
N GLN A 68 2.93 -3.51 -9.87
CA GLN A 68 3.19 -4.82 -10.47
C GLN A 68 1.92 -5.45 -11.06
N LYS A 69 0.78 -5.36 -10.36
CA LYS A 69 -0.52 -5.83 -10.89
C LYS A 69 -0.94 -5.08 -12.16
N ALA A 70 -0.58 -3.80 -12.29
CA ALA A 70 -0.81 -3.05 -13.53
C ALA A 70 0.08 -3.54 -14.69
N GLY A 71 1.16 -4.27 -14.41
CA GLY A 71 2.09 -4.83 -15.40
C GLY A 71 3.18 -3.85 -15.85
N GLY A 72 3.53 -2.92 -14.98
CA GLY A 72 4.65 -1.98 -15.15
C GLY A 72 5.93 -2.44 -14.48
N GLU A 73 7.05 -1.79 -14.81
CA GLU A 73 8.32 -1.98 -14.11
C GLU A 73 8.36 -1.07 -12.86
N VAL A 74 8.84 -1.61 -11.73
CA VAL A 74 8.87 -0.89 -10.46
C VAL A 74 10.33 -0.61 -10.05
N PHE A 75 10.64 0.66 -9.86
CA PHE A 75 11.87 1.14 -9.25
C PHE A 75 11.57 1.54 -7.81
N ALA A 76 12.44 1.14 -6.87
CA ALA A 76 12.20 1.34 -5.44
C ALA A 76 13.41 1.98 -4.76
N THR A 77 13.17 2.94 -3.85
CA THR A 77 14.21 3.41 -2.91
C THR A 77 13.93 2.94 -1.50
N VAL A 78 14.99 2.56 -0.79
CA VAL A 78 14.95 2.10 0.61
C VAL A 78 16.09 2.71 1.40
N GLY A 79 15.93 2.78 2.72
CA GLY A 79 16.88 3.48 3.59
C GLY A 79 18.12 2.68 4.01
N ASN A 80 18.10 1.35 3.92
CA ASN A 80 19.22 0.49 4.31
C ASN A 80 19.13 -0.89 3.63
N HIS A 81 20.14 -1.73 3.85
CA HIS A 81 20.24 -3.05 3.24
C HIS A 81 19.16 -4.02 3.73
N ASP A 82 18.85 -4.03 5.03
CA ASP A 82 17.82 -4.93 5.59
C ASP A 82 16.43 -4.65 4.97
N LYS A 83 16.10 -3.38 4.77
CA LYS A 83 14.87 -2.95 4.08
C LYS A 83 14.86 -3.30 2.60
N LYS A 84 16.03 -3.35 1.97
CA LYS A 84 16.16 -3.86 0.60
C LYS A 84 15.84 -5.35 0.58
N GLN A 85 16.45 -6.12 1.47
CA GLN A 85 16.29 -7.56 1.55
C GLN A 85 14.81 -7.94 1.74
N LEU A 86 14.11 -7.25 2.65
CA LEU A 86 12.67 -7.39 2.88
C LEU A 86 11.80 -7.29 1.60
N LEU A 87 12.24 -6.53 0.59
CA LEU A 87 11.46 -6.33 -0.64
C LEU A 87 11.80 -7.30 -1.77
N ILE A 88 12.96 -7.96 -1.69
CA ILE A 88 13.47 -8.84 -2.76
C ILE A 88 13.44 -10.31 -2.37
N ASP A 89 13.23 -10.61 -1.09
CA ASP A 89 12.83 -11.93 -0.59
C ASP A 89 11.39 -12.27 -1.02
#